data_AF-A0A660N1A6-F1
#
_entry.id   AF-A0A660N1A6-F1
#
_cell.length_a   1.000
_cell.length_b   1.000
_cell.length_c   1.000
_cell.angle_alpha   90.00
_cell.angle_beta   90.00
_cell.angle_gamma   90.00
#
_symmetry.space_group_name_H-M   'P 1'
#
loop_
_entity.id
_entity.type
_entity.pdbx_description
1 polymer ?
#
loop_
_entity_poly.entity_id
_entity_poly.type
_entity_poly.pdbx_seq_one_letter_code
_entity_poly.pdbx_strand_id
1 'polypeptide(L)'
;MHKPQFVQPFGGGVAPDAPLLFVSEQITFQEVPDEIALSFLIAGCPLMCKGCHSADSWSETARQPHKTELTAEYLQQQIDKYRNMVSCVLFLGGEWHIRSLLQHLALAKQNGLKTCLYTGLDLCEIDTLAYRNELLP
;
A
#
# COMPACT_ATOMS: atom_id res chain seq x y z
N MET A 1 27.21 1.90 8.15
CA MET A 1 26.50 0.70 7.66
C MET A 1 25.85 1.10 6.35
N HIS A 2 26.40 0.66 5.21
CA HIS A 2 25.90 1.05 3.89
C HIS A 2 24.51 0.39 3.65
N LYS A 3 23.42 1.15 3.78
CA LYS A 3 22.24 0.91 2.93
C LYS A 3 22.76 1.12 1.50
N PRO A 4 22.54 0.18 0.56
CA PRO A 4 22.96 0.40 -0.82
C PRO A 4 22.40 1.74 -1.30
N GLN A 5 23.26 2.51 -1.97
CA GLN A 5 22.86 3.72 -2.69
C GLN A 5 21.69 3.35 -3.60
N PHE A 6 20.65 4.19 -3.59
CA PHE A 6 19.53 4.20 -4.53
C PHE A 6 19.90 3.54 -5.87
N VAL A 7 19.58 2.25 -6.02
CA VAL A 7 19.64 1.56 -7.30
C VAL A 7 18.22 1.54 -7.84
N GLN A 8 17.86 2.57 -8.60
CA GLN A 8 17.05 2.28 -9.78
C GLN A 8 18.01 1.68 -10.80
N PRO A 9 17.86 0.39 -11.15
CA PRO A 9 17.67 0.06 -12.55
C PRO A 9 16.96 -1.30 -12.73
N PHE A 10 15.64 -1.31 -12.74
CA PHE A 10 14.94 -2.13 -13.73
C PHE A 10 14.18 -1.19 -14.63
N GLY A 11 14.76 -0.98 -15.81
CA GLY A 11 14.12 -0.33 -16.92
C GLY A 11 12.83 -1.06 -17.28
N GLY A 12 11.74 -0.49 -16.86
CA GLY A 12 10.42 -0.62 -17.43
C GLY A 12 9.72 0.65 -17.00
N GLY A 13 9.45 1.57 -17.93
CA GLY A 13 8.62 2.72 -17.61
C GLY A 13 7.27 2.19 -17.16
N VAL A 14 7.07 2.06 -15.85
CA VAL A 14 5.78 1.69 -15.31
C VAL A 14 4.90 2.90 -15.55
N ALA A 15 3.84 2.71 -16.34
CA ALA A 15 2.94 3.77 -16.71
C ALA A 15 2.46 4.48 -15.42
N PRO A 16 2.36 5.82 -15.42
CA PRO A 16 1.99 6.57 -14.22
C PRO A 16 0.61 6.19 -13.64
N ASP A 17 -0.18 5.40 -14.38
CA ASP A 17 -1.53 4.97 -14.06
C ASP A 17 -1.64 3.43 -13.90
N ALA A 18 -0.55 2.77 -13.50
CA ALA A 18 -0.57 1.32 -13.25
C ALA A 18 -1.50 0.95 -12.07
N PRO A 19 -2.19 -0.20 -12.15
CA PRO A 19 -3.17 -0.62 -11.15
C PRO A 19 -2.49 -1.03 -9.85
N LEU A 20 -3.15 -0.77 -8.73
CA LEU A 20 -2.69 -1.22 -7.42
C LEU A 20 -3.07 -2.69 -7.21
N LEU A 21 -2.09 -3.56 -7.00
CA LEU A 21 -2.32 -5.00 -6.83
C LEU A 21 -2.09 -5.43 -5.38
N PHE A 22 -2.97 -6.26 -4.82
CA PHE A 22 -2.78 -6.81 -3.48
C PHE A 22 -2.62 -8.33 -3.48
N VAL A 23 -1.86 -8.82 -2.49
CA VAL A 23 -1.62 -10.25 -2.23
C VAL A 23 -2.60 -10.79 -1.20
N SER A 24 -2.95 -9.99 -0.19
CA SER A 24 -3.92 -10.39 0.84
C SER A 24 -4.75 -9.22 1.34
N GLU A 25 -6.02 -9.51 1.63
CA GLU A 25 -6.97 -8.64 2.33
C GLU A 25 -7.29 -9.29 3.69
N GLN A 26 -7.24 -8.51 4.77
CA GLN A 26 -7.58 -8.99 6.11
C GLN A 26 -8.26 -7.90 6.95
N ILE A 27 -9.10 -8.29 7.90
CA ILE A 27 -9.50 -7.41 9.00
C ILE A 27 -8.49 -7.59 10.14
N THR A 28 -7.81 -6.52 10.52
CA THR A 28 -6.78 -6.54 11.55
C THR A 28 -7.15 -5.65 12.73
N PHE A 29 -6.87 -6.13 13.94
CA PHE A 29 -7.27 -5.47 15.19
C PHE A 29 -6.10 -4.82 15.95
N GLN A 30 -4.85 -5.16 15.59
CA GLN A 30 -3.66 -4.74 16.35
C GLN A 30 -2.59 -4.07 15.48
N GLU A 31 -2.80 -3.98 14.17
CA GLU A 31 -1.84 -3.36 13.25
C GLU A 31 -1.85 -1.83 13.39
N VAL A 32 -3.01 -1.23 13.62
CA VAL A 32 -3.16 0.21 13.83
C VAL A 32 -3.69 0.45 15.23
N PRO A 33 -2.98 1.20 16.10
CA PRO A 33 -3.43 1.48 17.45
C PRO A 33 -4.83 2.08 17.47
N ASP A 34 -5.70 1.55 18.32
CA ASP A 34 -7.09 2.00 18.54
C ASP A 34 -8.04 1.87 17.33
N GLU A 35 -7.62 1.19 16.25
CA GLU A 35 -8.43 1.05 15.04
C GLU A 35 -8.68 -0.42 14.66
N ILE A 36 -9.85 -0.68 14.08
CA ILE A 36 -10.12 -1.94 13.36
C ILE A 36 -9.91 -1.64 11.88
N ALA A 37 -8.87 -2.24 11.29
CA ALA A 37 -8.43 -1.89 9.94
C ALA A 37 -8.81 -2.94 8.90
N LEU A 38 -9.33 -2.48 7.77
CA LEU A 38 -9.34 -3.23 6.51
C LEU A 38 -7.96 -3.10 5.87
N SER A 39 -7.20 -4.18 5.89
CA SER A 39 -5.77 -4.19 5.62
C SER A 39 -5.45 -4.89 4.30
N PHE A 40 -4.69 -4.23 3.45
CA PHE A 40 -4.21 -4.76 2.19
C PHE A 40 -2.68 -4.87 2.21
N LEU A 41 -2.17 -6.09 1.99
CA LEU A 41 -0.75 -6.32 1.68
C LEU A 41 -0.54 -6.16 0.19
N ILE A 42 0.30 -5.20 -0.20
CA ILE A 42 0.36 -4.76 -1.58
C ILE A 42 1.57 -5.34 -2.27
N ALA A 43 1.37 -5.78 -3.51
CA ALA A 43 2.37 -6.47 -4.31
C ALA A 43 3.27 -5.46 -5.03
N GLY A 44 4.48 -5.93 -5.38
CA GLY A 44 5.43 -5.18 -6.19
C GLY A 44 6.43 -4.34 -5.39
N CYS A 45 6.95 -4.85 -4.27
CA CYS A 45 7.94 -4.15 -3.44
C CYS A 45 9.40 -4.24 -4.01
N PRO A 46 9.93 -3.24 -4.77
CA PRO A 46 11.35 -3.17 -5.17
C PRO A 46 12.40 -3.04 -4.05
N LEU A 47 12.04 -2.59 -2.85
CA LEU A 47 12.94 -2.26 -1.74
C LEU A 47 13.56 -3.53 -1.14
N MET A 48 12.84 -4.65 -1.19
CA MET A 48 13.29 -5.99 -0.76
C MET A 48 14.08 -5.94 0.56
N CYS A 49 13.53 -5.24 1.55
CA CYS A 49 14.24 -4.91 2.78
C CYS A 49 14.79 -6.15 3.49
N LYS A 50 15.97 -6.03 4.10
CA LYS A 50 16.56 -7.12 4.89
C LYS A 50 15.64 -7.48 6.07
N GLY A 51 15.27 -8.76 6.16
CA GLY A 51 14.32 -9.23 7.18
C GLY A 51 12.86 -8.94 6.85
N CYS A 52 12.51 -8.71 5.59
CA CYS A 52 11.13 -8.50 5.18
C CYS A 52 10.24 -9.69 5.57
N HIS A 53 9.21 -9.40 6.37
CA HIS A 53 8.19 -10.37 6.78
C HIS A 53 7.18 -10.69 5.67
N SER A 54 7.24 -9.97 4.55
CA SER A 54 6.31 -10.07 3.43
C SER A 54 7.06 -10.27 2.12
N ALA A 55 8.07 -11.16 2.11
CA ALA A 55 8.86 -11.44 0.90
C ALA A 55 8.02 -11.87 -0.31
N ASP A 56 6.83 -12.45 -0.06
CA ASP A 56 5.85 -12.79 -1.10
C ASP A 56 5.32 -11.57 -1.87
N SER A 57 5.43 -10.36 -1.31
CA SER A 57 5.03 -9.10 -1.95
C SER A 57 6.06 -8.53 -2.92
N TRP A 58 7.28 -9.07 -2.99
CA TRP A 58 8.39 -8.41 -3.72
C TRP A 58 8.21 -8.32 -5.23
N SER A 59 7.50 -9.26 -5.84
CA SER A 59 7.37 -9.27 -7.29
C SER A 59 6.05 -8.67 -7.74
N GLU A 60 6.06 -7.89 -8.84
CA GLU A 60 4.87 -7.59 -9.63
C GLU A 60 4.48 -8.79 -10.52
N THR A 61 5.43 -9.64 -10.92
CA THR A 61 5.25 -10.63 -11.99
C THR A 61 5.62 -12.10 -11.66
N ALA A 62 6.20 -12.41 -10.50
CA ALA A 62 6.71 -13.76 -10.20
C ALA A 62 5.76 -14.62 -9.33
N ARG A 63 5.41 -15.78 -9.89
CA ARG A 63 5.27 -17.16 -9.34
C ARG A 63 4.75 -17.42 -7.91
N GLN A 64 3.81 -16.65 -7.37
CA GLN A 64 2.89 -17.10 -6.31
C GLN A 64 1.43 -16.82 -6.72
N PRO A 65 0.45 -17.66 -6.31
CA PRO A 65 -0.87 -17.72 -6.92
C PRO A 65 -1.76 -16.59 -6.41
N HIS A 66 -2.25 -15.75 -7.33
CA HIS A 66 -3.25 -14.70 -7.15
C HIS A 66 -2.76 -13.39 -6.52
N LYS A 67 -2.52 -12.41 -7.40
CA LYS A 67 -2.64 -11.00 -7.08
C LYS A 67 -3.98 -10.53 -7.62
N THR A 68 -4.65 -9.70 -6.85
CA THR A 68 -5.94 -9.13 -7.25
C THR A 68 -5.74 -7.64 -7.44
N GLU A 69 -6.31 -7.11 -8.51
CA GLU A 69 -6.38 -5.67 -8.70
C GLU A 69 -7.32 -5.08 -7.65
N LEU A 70 -6.81 -4.11 -6.89
CA LEU A 70 -7.62 -3.27 -6.04
C LEU A 70 -8.21 -2.16 -6.92
N THR A 71 -9.44 -2.37 -7.37
CA THR A 71 -10.20 -1.31 -8.04
C THR A 71 -10.95 -0.46 -7.01
N ALA A 72 -11.35 0.75 -7.42
CA ALA A 72 -12.19 1.60 -6.59
C ALA A 72 -13.52 0.92 -6.22
N GLU A 73 -14.13 0.20 -7.16
CA GLU A 73 -15.38 -0.53 -6.95
C GLU A 73 -15.19 -1.67 -5.95
N TYR A 74 -14.08 -2.41 -6.04
CA TYR A 74 -13.77 -3.47 -5.10
C TYR A 74 -13.55 -2.91 -3.70
N LEU A 75 -12.74 -1.85 -3.56
CA LEU A 75 -12.53 -1.20 -2.26
C LEU A 75 -13.85 -0.71 -1.67
N GLN A 76 -14.70 -0.05 -2.46
CA GLN A 76 -16.01 0.40 -2.00
C GLN A 76 -16.89 -0.76 -1.54
N GLN A 77 -16.91 -1.88 -2.27
CA GLN A 77 -17.65 -3.08 -1.86
C GLN A 77 -17.18 -3.62 -0.51
N GLN A 78 -15.86 -3.66 -0.26
CA GLN A 78 -15.34 -4.11 1.04
C GLN A 78 -15.66 -3.13 2.16
N ILE A 79 -15.52 -1.82 1.92
CA ILE A 79 -15.92 -0.78 2.87
C ILE A 79 -17.40 -0.93 3.24
N ASP A 80 -18.26 -1.16 2.25
CA ASP A 80 -19.70 -1.34 2.46
C ASP A 80 -20.02 -2.63 3.22
N LYS A 81 -19.32 -3.72 2.90
CA LYS A 81 -19.46 -5.01 3.57
C LYS A 81 -19.08 -4.94 5.04
N TYR A 82 -18.05 -4.18 5.40
CA TYR A 82 -17.58 -4.01 6.78
C TYR A 82 -18.01 -2.67 7.40
N ARG A 83 -19.03 -2.03 6.84
CA ARG A 83 -19.53 -0.72 7.31
C ARG A 83 -19.87 -0.80 8.80
N ASN A 84 -19.47 0.24 9.55
CA ASN A 84 -19.60 0.32 11.01
C ASN A 84 -18.80 -0.71 11.81
N MET A 85 -18.00 -1.57 11.16
CA MET A 85 -17.08 -2.51 11.83
C MET A 85 -15.63 -2.03 11.73
N VAL A 86 -15.24 -1.53 10.56
CA VAL A 86 -13.90 -0.96 10.35
C VAL A 86 -13.92 0.55 10.52
N SER A 87 -12.81 1.09 11.02
CA SER A 87 -12.60 2.52 11.23
C SER A 87 -11.39 3.04 10.45
N CYS A 88 -10.56 2.13 9.90
CA CYS A 88 -9.37 2.46 9.13
C CYS A 88 -9.22 1.56 7.89
N VAL A 89 -8.61 2.10 6.83
CA VAL A 89 -8.04 1.31 5.74
C VAL A 89 -6.51 1.40 5.83
N LEU A 90 -5.85 0.25 5.91
CA LEU A 90 -4.40 0.11 6.02
C LEU A 90 -3.81 -0.47 4.74
N PHE A 91 -2.77 0.18 4.23
CA PHE A 91 -1.97 -0.34 3.11
C PHE A 91 -0.55 -0.68 3.60
N LEU A 92 -0.17 -1.96 3.48
CA LEU A 92 1.12 -2.49 3.91
C LEU A 92 2.07 -2.69 2.72
N GLY A 93 3.23 -2.01 2.72
CA GLY A 93 4.38 -2.26 1.83
C GLY A 93 4.11 -2.23 0.32
N GLY A 94 5.05 -2.67 -0.53
CA GLY A 94 4.79 -2.73 -1.98
C GLY A 94 4.92 -1.39 -2.71
N GLU A 95 5.58 -0.41 -2.10
CA GLU A 95 6.00 0.97 -2.48
C GLU A 95 5.47 1.56 -3.77
N TRP A 96 4.19 1.31 -3.94
CA TRP A 96 3.12 2.18 -4.35
C TRP A 96 3.28 2.82 -5.72
N HIS A 97 2.42 2.38 -6.64
CA HIS A 97 1.94 3.24 -7.73
C HIS A 97 1.18 4.41 -7.13
N ILE A 98 1.92 5.48 -6.84
CA ILE A 98 1.44 6.56 -5.97
C ILE A 98 0.10 7.14 -6.42
N ARG A 99 -0.12 7.34 -7.71
CA ARG A 99 -1.39 7.91 -8.21
C ARG A 99 -2.57 7.02 -7.88
N SER A 100 -2.44 5.70 -8.10
CA SER A 100 -3.48 4.74 -7.77
C SER A 100 -3.69 4.67 -6.25
N LEU A 101 -2.61 4.65 -5.44
CA LEU A 101 -2.72 4.68 -3.98
C LEU A 101 -3.50 5.92 -3.50
N LEU A 102 -3.18 7.11 -4.02
CA LEU A 102 -3.85 8.36 -3.65
C LEU A 102 -5.36 8.33 -3.93
N GLN A 103 -5.79 7.68 -5.01
CA GLN A 103 -7.22 7.50 -5.32
C GLN A 103 -7.92 6.63 -4.26
N HIS A 104 -7.28 5.54 -3.84
CA HIS A 104 -7.82 4.64 -2.82
C HIS A 104 -7.84 5.30 -1.43
N LEU A 105 -6.80 6.06 -1.09
CA LEU A 105 -6.77 6.86 0.14
C LEU A 105 -7.88 7.92 0.16
N ALA A 106 -8.10 8.61 -0.97
CA ALA A 106 -9.18 9.57 -1.10
C ALA A 106 -10.56 8.89 -0.94
N LEU A 107 -10.77 7.72 -1.54
CA LEU A 107 -12.01 6.95 -1.43
C LEU A 107 -12.31 6.52 0.01
N ALA A 108 -11.29 6.02 0.73
CA ALA A 108 -11.43 5.66 2.15
C ALA A 108 -11.83 6.88 3.00
N LYS A 109 -11.16 8.03 2.79
CA LYS A 109 -11.48 9.29 3.49
C LYS A 109 -12.89 9.80 3.18
N GLN A 110 -13.34 9.68 1.93
CA GLN A 110 -14.72 10.04 1.52
C GLN A 110 -15.78 9.19 2.21
N ASN A 111 -15.44 7.94 2.57
CA ASN A 111 -16.29 7.07 3.37
C ASN A 111 -16.15 7.30 4.89
N GLY A 112 -15.42 8.35 5.32
CA GLY A 112 -15.25 8.69 6.73
C GLY A 112 -14.27 7.79 7.48
N LEU A 113 -13.46 6.97 6.77
CA LEU A 113 -12.47 6.09 7.39
C LEU A 113 -11.12 6.80 7.51
N LYS A 114 -10.37 6.46 8.56
CA LYS A 114 -8.95 6.82 8.66
C LYS A 114 -8.14 6.02 7.65
N THR A 115 -6.96 6.52 7.29
CA THR A 115 -6.03 5.82 6.39
C THR A 115 -4.68 5.66 7.07
N CYS A 116 -4.07 4.48 6.94
CA CYS A 116 -2.73 4.20 7.45
C CYS A 116 -1.86 3.57 6.35
N LEU A 117 -0.57 3.90 6.36
CA LEU A 117 0.41 3.39 5.42
C LEU A 117 1.60 2.82 6.20
N TYR A 118 1.97 1.57 5.92
CA TYR A 118 3.27 1.03 6.32
C TYR A 118 4.20 1.05 5.11
N THR A 119 5.35 1.69 5.28
CA THR A 119 6.35 1.86 4.22
C THR A 119 7.74 1.52 4.72
N GLY A 120 8.57 1.00 3.82
CA GLY A 120 10.00 0.79 4.07
C GLY A 120 10.86 2.05 3.88
N LEU A 121 10.26 3.15 3.42
CA LEU A 121 10.92 4.45 3.25
C LEU A 121 11.10 5.16 4.60
N ASP A 122 12.26 5.77 4.79
CA ASP A 122 12.50 6.66 5.93
C ASP A 122 11.79 8.01 5.72
N LEU A 123 11.49 8.74 6.80
CA LEU A 123 10.80 10.04 6.73
C LEU A 123 11.50 11.04 5.81
N CYS A 124 12.84 11.06 5.83
CA CYS A 124 13.60 11.97 4.97
C CYS A 124 13.45 11.64 3.48
N GLU A 125 13.18 10.39 3.12
CA GLU A 125 12.89 10.00 1.73
C GLU A 125 11.48 10.48 1.36
N ILE A 126 10.51 10.32 2.26
CA ILE A 126 9.13 10.78 2.07
C ILE A 126 9.06 12.30 1.94
N ASP A 127 9.85 13.05 2.70
CA ASP A 127 9.89 14.51 2.67
C ASP A 127 10.33 15.08 1.32
N THR A 128 11.02 14.28 0.50
CA THR A 128 11.44 14.68 -0.85
C THR A 128 10.39 14.40 -1.92
N LEU A 129 9.30 13.70 -1.59
CA LEU A 129 8.27 13.31 -2.54
C LEU A 129 7.33 14.48 -2.84
N ALA A 130 6.99 14.65 -4.12
CA ALA A 130 6.06 15.70 -4.57
C ALA A 130 4.66 15.61 -3.92
N TYR A 131 4.34 14.45 -3.36
CA TYR A 131 3.04 14.09 -2.77
C TYR A 131 3.14 13.86 -1.24
N ARG A 132 4.16 14.44 -0.59
CA ARG A 132 4.40 14.33 0.86
C ARG A 132 3.17 14.69 1.70
N ASN A 133 2.46 15.76 1.32
CA ASN A 133 1.34 16.27 2.11
C ASN A 133 0.11 15.37 2.05
N GLU A 134 -0.02 14.59 0.98
CA GLU A 134 -1.08 13.63 0.80
C GLU A 134 -0.81 12.34 1.58
N LEU A 135 0.46 11.95 1.75
CA LEU A 135 0.88 10.76 2.48
C LEU A 135 1.02 10.97 4.00
N LEU A 136 1.56 12.12 4.41
CA LEU A 136 1.80 12.47 5.81
C LEU A 136 1.00 13.73 6.17
N PRO A 137 -0.32 13.58 6.42
CA PRO A 137 -1.18 14.70 6.83
C PRO A 137 -0.77 15.27 8.20
#